data_AF-A0A822GSJ8-F1
#
_entry.id   AF-A0A822GSJ8-F1
#
_cell.length_a   1.000
_cell.length_b   1.000
_cell.length_c   1.000
_cell.angle_alpha   90.00
_cell.angle_beta   90.00
_cell.angle_gamma   90.00
#
_symmetry.space_group_name_H-M   'P 1'
#
loop_
_entity.id
_entity.type
_entity.pdbx_description
1 polymer ?
#
loop_
_entity_poly.entity_id
_entity_poly.type
_entity_poly.pdbx_seq_one_letter_code
_entity_poly.pdbx_strand_id
1 'polypeptide(L)' 'DEDIKNKKLTIKGYALSGGGRQIQNVQISLDHGKTWRQAQLEQLAQPFMRAWAWTLWTY' A
#
# COMPACT_ATOMS: atom_id res chain seq x y z
N ASP A 1 -18.21 -11.34 18.95
CA ASP A 1 -18.65 -11.34 17.54
C ASP A 1 -17.82 -12.28 16.70
N GLU A 2 -18.23 -13.54 16.67
CA GLU A 2 -17.63 -14.59 15.82
C GLU A 2 -17.71 -14.24 14.32
N ASP A 3 -18.66 -13.38 13.95
CA ASP A 3 -18.92 -12.91 12.59
C ASP A 3 -17.81 -12.05 11.97
N ILE A 4 -16.90 -11.47 12.77
CA ILE A 4 -15.77 -10.68 12.23
C ILE A 4 -14.62 -11.60 11.79
N LYS A 5 -14.42 -12.76 12.45
CA LYS A 5 -13.28 -13.65 12.18
C LYS A 5 -13.30 -14.25 10.76
N ASN A 6 -14.48 -14.38 10.15
CA ASN A 6 -14.64 -15.00 8.83
C ASN A 6 -14.94 -14.00 7.70
N LYS A 7 -14.88 -12.69 7.96
CA LYS A 7 -15.06 -11.67 6.93
C LYS A 7 -13.73 -11.30 6.28
N LYS A 8 -13.75 -11.17 4.95
CA LYS A 8 -12.64 -10.54 4.21
C LYS A 8 -12.64 -9.04 4.50
N LEU A 9 -11.52 -8.54 5.02
CA LEU A 9 -11.27 -7.12 5.22
C LEU A 9 -10.38 -6.61 4.09
N THR A 10 -10.79 -5.54 3.43
CA THR A 10 -9.91 -4.78 2.53
C THR A 10 -9.25 -3.66 3.30
N ILE A 11 -7.92 -3.64 3.31
CA ILE A 11 -7.11 -2.60 3.92
C ILE A 11 -6.70 -1.63 2.81
N LYS A 12 -6.77 -0.34 3.07
CA LYS A 12 -6.38 0.71 2.12
C LYS A 12 -5.47 1.72 2.77
N GLY A 13 -4.68 2.41 1.95
CA GLY A 13 -3.89 3.53 2.41
C GLY A 13 -3.20 4.27 1.27
N TYR A 14 -2.23 5.09 1.63
CA TYR A 14 -1.39 5.82 0.69
C TYR A 14 0.08 5.71 1.09
N ALA A 15 0.99 5.93 0.14
CA ALA A 15 2.42 6.05 0.36
C ALA A 15 2.99 7.18 -0.50
N LEU A 16 4.00 7.89 0.02
CA LEU A 16 4.67 8.98 -0.68
C LEU A 16 6.17 8.92 -0.42
N SER A 17 6.96 9.23 -1.43
CA SER A 17 8.41 9.40 -1.32
C SER A 17 8.81 10.78 -1.80
N GLY A 18 9.81 11.37 -1.16
CA GLY A 18 10.32 12.70 -1.51
C GLY A 18 11.11 12.70 -2.83
N GLY A 19 11.33 13.90 -3.38
CA GLY A 19 12.18 14.10 -4.55
C GLY A 19 11.63 13.49 -5.86
N GLY A 20 10.32 13.25 -5.93
CA GLY A 20 9.63 12.79 -7.14
C GLY A 20 9.84 11.30 -7.42
N ARG A 21 10.32 10.54 -6.44
CA ARG A 21 10.57 9.11 -6.57
C ARG A 21 9.25 8.35 -6.50
N GLN A 22 9.03 7.48 -7.47
CA GLN A 22 7.86 6.60 -7.48
C GLN A 22 7.98 5.52 -6.40
N ILE A 23 6.86 5.23 -5.73
CA ILE A 23 6.76 4.10 -4.80
C ILE A 23 6.92 2.80 -5.58
N GLN A 24 7.83 1.93 -5.17
CA GLN A 24 8.03 0.64 -5.85
C GLN A 24 7.27 -0.50 -5.16
N ASN A 25 7.04 -0.38 -3.85
CA ASN A 25 6.39 -1.43 -3.05
C ASN A 25 5.77 -0.82 -1.79
N VAL A 26 4.67 -1.42 -1.33
CA VAL A 26 4.11 -1.25 0.01
C VAL A 26 3.87 -2.64 0.59
N GLN A 27 4.38 -2.88 1.80
CA GLN A 27 4.15 -4.12 2.53
C GLN A 27 3.39 -3.85 3.82
N ILE A 28 2.42 -4.71 4.11
CA ILE A 28 1.58 -4.62 5.30
C ILE A 28 1.83 -5.84 6.18
N SER A 29 1.95 -5.57 7.48
CA SER A 29 1.96 -6.61 8.50
C SER A 29 0.68 -6.54 9.33
N LEU A 30 0.14 -7.71 9.66
CA LEU A 30 -1.03 -7.88 10.53
C LEU A 30 -0.67 -8.51 11.88
N ASP A 31 0.61 -8.75 12.12
CA ASP A 31 1.15 -9.47 13.28
C ASP A 31 2.29 -8.72 13.95
N HIS A 32 2.20 -7.39 13.95
CA HIS A 32 3.17 -6.47 14.57
C HIS A 32 4.57 -6.54 13.94
N GLY A 33 4.65 -6.75 12.63
CA GLY A 33 5.87 -6.70 11.83
C GLY A 33 6.62 -8.03 11.73
N LYS A 34 6.01 -9.15 12.13
CA LYS A 34 6.66 -10.49 12.06
C LYS A 34 6.58 -11.07 10.67
N THR A 35 5.44 -10.92 9.99
CA THR A 35 5.22 -11.31 8.60
C THR A 35 4.66 -10.14 7.79
N TRP A 36 4.92 -10.17 6.49
CA TRP A 36 4.63 -9.08 5.58
C TRP A 36 3.96 -9.60 4.32
N ARG A 37 2.97 -8.85 3.83
CA ARG A 37 2.23 -9.14 2.60
C ARG A 37 2.28 -7.92 1.70
N GLN A 38 2.47 -8.14 0.40
CA GLN A 38 2.55 -7.06 -0.58
C GLN A 38 1.15 -6.50 -0.90
N ALA A 39 1.03 -5.18 -0.90
CA ALA A 39 -0.16 -4.46 -1.32
C ALA A 39 -0.23 -4.34 -2.85
N GLN A 40 -1.45 -4.19 -3.37
CA GLN A 40 -1.68 -3.75 -4.73
C GLN A 40 -1.58 -2.23 -4.81
N LEU A 41 -0.66 -1.73 -5.64
CA LEU A 41 -0.49 -0.29 -5.86
C LEU A 41 -1.41 0.19 -6.98
N GLU A 42 -2.11 1.29 -6.74
CA GLU A 42 -2.87 2.02 -7.75
C GLU A 42 -1.95 3.12 -8.32
N GLN A 43 -1.20 2.77 -9.36
CA GLN A 43 -0.24 3.68 -10.00
C GLN A 43 -0.62 3.99 -11.43
N LEU A 44 -0.58 5.28 -11.74
CA LEU A 44 -0.57 5.77 -13.11
C LEU A 44 0.86 5.86 -13.61
N ALA A 45 1.05 5.87 -14.93
CA ALA A 45 2.35 6.17 -15.52
C ALA A 45 2.79 7.59 -15.08
N GLN A 46 3.95 7.67 -14.44
CA GLN A 46 4.55 8.91 -13.97
C GLN A 46 5.89 9.11 -14.69
N PRO A 47 6.26 10.33 -15.10
CA PRO A 47 7.59 10.59 -15.60
C PRO A 47 8.65 10.31 -14.53
N PHE A 48 9.84 9.88 -14.97
CA PHE A 48 10.97 9.64 -14.07
C PHE A 48 11.24 10.87 -13.19
N MET A 49 11.39 10.65 -11.88
CA MET A 49 11.65 11.71 -10.87
C MET A 49 10.55 12.78 -10.78
N ARG A 50 9.31 12.48 -11.19
CA ARG A 50 8.17 13.42 -11.11
C ARG A 50 6.92 12.83 -10.45
N ALA A 51 7.07 11.78 -9.64
CA ALA A 51 5.97 11.20 -8.86
C ALA A 51 5.77 11.98 -7.54
N TRP A 52 5.15 13.16 -7.64
CA TRP A 52 4.90 14.04 -6.48
C TRP A 52 3.59 13.73 -5.76
N ALA A 53 2.66 13.07 -6.45
CA ALA A 53 1.42 12.60 -5.84
C ALA A 53 1.67 11.33 -5.03
N TRP A 54 0.86 11.14 -4.00
CA TRP A 54 0.77 9.87 -3.30
C TRP A 54 0.41 8.72 -4.25
N THR A 55 0.87 7.52 -3.93
CA THR A 55 0.38 6.27 -4.49
C THR A 55 -0.67 5.69 -3.54
N LEU A 56 -1.90 5.47 -4.03
CA LEU A 56 -2.91 4.73 -3.29
C LEU A 56 -2.62 3.23 -3.37
N TRP A 57 -3.02 2.48 -2.35
CA TRP A 57 -2.85 1.03 -2.32
C TRP A 57 -3.98 0.32 -1.59
N THR A 58 -4.17 -0.96 -1.95
CA THR A 58 -5.15 -1.87 -1.33
C THR A 58 -4.55 -3.24 -1.03
N TYR A 59 -5.06 -3.92 0.00
CA TYR A 59 -4.72 -5.31 0.37
C TYR A 59 -5.96 -6.06 0.85
#